data_AF-A0A0B7A6U8-F1
#
_entry.id   AF-A0A0B7A6U8-F1
#
_cell.length_a   1.000
_cell.length_b   1.000
_cell.length_c   1.000
_cell.angle_alpha   90.00
_cell.angle_beta   90.00
_cell.angle_gamma   90.00
#
_symmetry.space_group_name_H-M   'P 1'
#
loop_
_entity.id
_entity.type
_entity.pdbx_description
1 polymer ?
#
loop_
_entity_poly.entity_id
_entity_poly.type
_entity_poly.pdbx_seq_one_letter_code
_entity_poly.pdbx_strand_id
1 'polypeptide(L)'
;VNMYRAQDMWDEAYRVAKARGGQTAAKQVAYLWAKSLGGDSAVKLLTKFGLLEAAIDYAAENCAFDFAFELCTIAMKEKLAD
;
A
#
# COMPACT_ATOMS: atom_id res chain seq x y z
N VAL A 1 -5.29 -1.54 -21.65
CA VAL A 1 -6.10 -2.74 -21.33
C VAL A 1 -5.60 -3.52 -20.10
N ASN A 2 -4.29 -3.53 -19.79
CA ASN A 2 -3.76 -4.24 -18.60
C ASN A 2 -3.99 -3.56 -17.24
N MET A 3 -4.21 -2.24 -17.18
CA MET A 3 -4.37 -1.54 -15.88
C MET A 3 -5.69 -1.85 -15.17
N TYR A 4 -6.82 -1.91 -15.88
CA TYR A 4 -8.13 -2.22 -15.27
C TYR A 4 -8.18 -3.64 -14.71
N ARG A 5 -7.58 -4.61 -15.41
CA ARG A 5 -7.48 -5.99 -14.93
C ARG A 5 -6.68 -6.13 -13.65
N ALA A 6 -5.56 -5.40 -13.53
CA ALA A 6 -4.76 -5.41 -12.32
C ALA A 6 -5.53 -4.77 -11.15
N GLN A 7 -6.27 -3.68 -11.38
CA GLN A 7 -7.10 -3.06 -10.34
C GLN A 7 -8.20 -4.02 -9.84
N ASP A 8 -9.00 -4.62 -10.73
CA ASP A 8 -10.03 -5.60 -10.34
C ASP A 8 -9.44 -6.79 -9.57
N MET A 9 -8.27 -7.28 -9.98
CA MET A 9 -7.59 -8.37 -9.28
C MET A 9 -7.13 -7.98 -7.87
N TRP A 10 -6.58 -6.77 -7.68
CA TRP A 10 -6.13 -6.32 -6.37
C TRP A 10 -7.29 -6.04 -5.42
N ASP A 11 -8.39 -5.46 -5.91
CA ASP A 11 -9.62 -5.25 -5.14
C ASP A 11 -10.19 -6.58 -4.64
N GLU A 12 -10.32 -7.57 -5.52
CA GLU A 12 -10.82 -8.89 -5.14
C GLU A 12 -9.83 -9.62 -4.22
N ALA A 13 -8.52 -9.53 -4.47
CA ALA A 13 -7.49 -10.10 -3.60
C ALA A 13 -7.54 -9.50 -2.19
N TYR A 14 -7.72 -8.18 -2.07
CA TYR A 14 -7.83 -7.49 -0.78
C TYR A 14 -9.11 -7.93 -0.04
N ARG A 15 -10.23 -8.04 -0.77
CA ARG A 15 -11.51 -8.53 -0.22
C ARG A 15 -11.39 -9.95 0.30
N VAL A 16 -10.81 -10.86 -0.49
CA VAL A 16 -10.60 -12.26 -0.10
C VAL A 16 -9.63 -12.37 1.06
N ALA A 17 -8.53 -11.61 1.06
CA ALA A 17 -7.57 -11.60 2.16
C ALA A 17 -8.21 -11.12 3.47
N LYS A 18 -9.04 -10.08 3.42
CA LYS A 18 -9.80 -9.60 4.58
C LYS A 18 -10.83 -10.63 5.06
N ALA A 19 -11.50 -11.32 4.14
CA ALA A 19 -12.54 -12.31 4.46
C ALA A 19 -11.98 -13.65 4.97
N ARG A 20 -10.82 -14.08 4.45
CA ARG A 20 -10.25 -15.42 4.73
C ARG A 20 -8.98 -15.41 5.55
N GLY A 21 -8.11 -14.43 5.36
CA GLY A 21 -6.78 -14.35 5.99
C GLY A 21 -6.67 -13.33 7.13
N GLY A 22 -7.78 -12.69 7.50
CA GLY A 22 -7.82 -11.70 8.58
C GLY A 22 -7.04 -10.42 8.27
N GLN A 23 -6.77 -9.62 9.30
CA GLN A 23 -6.12 -8.31 9.15
C GLN A 23 -4.69 -8.43 8.61
N THR A 24 -3.96 -9.49 8.96
CA THR A 24 -2.56 -9.68 8.52
C THR A 24 -2.46 -9.93 7.02
N ALA A 25 -3.31 -10.79 6.46
CA ALA A 25 -3.32 -11.03 5.01
C ALA A 25 -3.75 -9.78 4.24
N ALA A 26 -4.76 -9.05 4.73
CA ALA A 26 -5.19 -7.80 4.11
C ALA A 26 -4.06 -6.75 4.08
N LYS A 27 -3.25 -6.65 5.15
CA LYS A 27 -2.05 -5.79 5.20
C LYS A 27 -1.02 -6.18 4.13
N GLN A 28 -0.72 -7.47 3.99
CA GLN A 28 0.24 -7.95 3.00
C GLN A 28 -0.23 -7.68 1.56
N VAL A 29 -1.52 -7.91 1.27
CA VAL A 29 -2.08 -7.61 -0.06
C VAL A 29 -2.08 -6.12 -0.34
N ALA A 30 -2.43 -5.27 0.63
CA ALA A 30 -2.36 -3.82 0.47
C ALA A 30 -0.92 -3.34 0.20
N TYR A 31 0.07 -3.92 0.87
CA TYR A 31 1.48 -3.61 0.63
C TYR A 31 1.93 -4.00 -0.78
N LEU A 32 1.59 -5.22 -1.23
CA LEU A 32 1.92 -5.69 -2.58
C LEU A 32 1.22 -4.87 -3.66
N TRP A 33 -0.04 -4.48 -3.41
CA TRP A 33 -0.79 -3.60 -4.30
C TRP A 33 -0.12 -2.22 -4.41
N ALA A 34 0.24 -1.63 -3.27
CA ALA A 34 0.97 -0.37 -3.21
C ALA A 34 2.31 -0.47 -3.98
N LYS A 35 3.05 -1.57 -3.80
CA LYS A 35 4.30 -1.83 -4.53
C LYS A 35 4.09 -1.98 -6.03
N SER A 36 2.95 -2.55 -6.46
CA SER A 36 2.59 -2.66 -7.87
C SER A 36 2.15 -1.34 -8.50
N LEU A 37 1.62 -0.40 -7.70
CA LEU A 37 1.21 0.94 -8.15
C LEU A 37 2.40 1.89 -8.22
N GLY A 38 3.24 1.89 -7.17
CA GLY A 38 4.35 2.82 -6.99
C GLY A 38 3.94 4.27 -6.75
N GLY A 39 4.84 5.05 -6.17
CA GLY A 39 4.74 6.49 -6.01
C GLY A 39 3.49 6.96 -5.27
N ASP A 40 2.87 7.99 -5.82
CA ASP A 40 1.74 8.70 -5.21
C ASP A 40 0.46 7.85 -5.11
N SER A 41 0.28 6.92 -6.04
CA SER A 41 -0.86 6.00 -6.01
C SER A 41 -0.73 4.97 -4.88
N ALA A 42 0.49 4.54 -4.58
CA ALA A 42 0.78 3.64 -3.46
C ALA A 42 0.44 4.28 -2.12
N VAL A 43 0.88 5.53 -1.90
CA VAL A 43 0.58 6.29 -0.69
C VAL A 43 -0.91 6.52 -0.53
N LYS A 44 -1.60 7.03 -1.56
CA LYS A 44 -3.05 7.29 -1.51
C LYS A 44 -3.85 6.03 -1.16
N LEU A 45 -3.48 4.90 -1.73
CA LEU A 45 -4.11 3.61 -1.43
C LEU A 45 -3.92 3.24 0.05
N LEU A 46 -2.67 3.23 0.52
CA LEU A 46 -2.34 2.86 1.89
C LEU A 46 -2.96 3.82 2.92
N THR A 47 -2.96 5.13 2.64
CA THR A 47 -3.62 6.16 3.46
C THR A 47 -5.13 5.91 3.55
N LYS A 48 -5.79 5.62 2.41
CA LYS A 48 -7.23 5.30 2.38
C LYS A 48 -7.59 4.08 3.22
N PHE A 49 -6.70 3.09 3.27
CA PHE A 49 -6.89 1.90 4.10
C PHE A 49 -6.44 2.09 5.55
N GLY A 50 -5.82 3.22 5.91
CA GLY A 50 -5.24 3.45 7.24
C GLY A 50 -4.05 2.54 7.54
N LEU A 51 -3.34 2.10 6.49
CA LEU A 51 -2.22 1.15 6.55
C LEU A 51 -0.88 1.78 6.17
N LEU A 52 -0.83 3.09 5.94
CA LEU A 52 0.38 3.79 5.51
C LEU A 52 1.54 3.61 6.49
N GLU A 53 1.34 3.91 7.77
CA GLU A 53 2.38 3.76 8.81
C GLU A 53 2.82 2.30 8.91
N ALA A 54 1.87 1.36 8.97
CA ALA A 54 2.17 -0.07 9.02
C ALA A 54 2.94 -0.58 7.79
N ALA A 55 2.70 0.00 6.60
CA ALA A 55 3.42 -0.35 5.39
C ALA A 55 4.84 0.24 5.37
N ILE A 56 5.04 1.43 5.93
CA ILE A 56 6.36 2.05 6.11
C ILE A 56 7.19 1.24 7.11
N ASP A 57 6.61 0.90 8.27
CA ASP A 57 7.25 0.05 9.27
C ASP A 57 7.62 -1.30 8.66
N TYR A 58 6.69 -1.93 7.96
CA TYR A 58 6.96 -3.20 7.28
C TYR A 58 8.07 -3.08 6.23
N ALA A 59 8.07 -2.01 5.42
CA ALA A 59 9.14 -1.78 4.44
C ALA A 59 10.50 -1.58 5.13
N ALA A 60 10.53 -0.84 6.24
CA ALA A 60 11.74 -0.63 7.04
C ALA A 60 12.25 -1.93 7.69
N GLU A 61 11.36 -2.76 8.24
CA GLU A 61 11.68 -4.07 8.82
C GLU A 61 12.22 -5.06 7.77
N ASN A 62 11.78 -4.94 6.51
CA ASN A 62 12.22 -5.80 5.41
C ASN A 62 13.45 -5.25 4.67
N CYS A 63 14.12 -4.22 5.22
CA CYS A 63 15.23 -3.51 4.57
C CYS A 63 14.88 -2.93 3.19
N ALA A 64 13.59 -2.72 2.89
CA ALA A 64 13.12 -2.09 1.67
C ALA A 64 13.11 -0.55 1.84
N PHE A 65 14.27 0.00 2.18
CA PHE A 65 14.42 1.40 2.54
C PHE A 65 14.05 2.34 1.40
N ASP A 66 14.33 1.99 0.14
CA ASP A 66 13.93 2.80 -1.02
C ASP A 66 12.41 3.00 -1.08
N PHE A 67 11.65 1.91 -0.88
CA PHE A 67 10.19 1.97 -0.90
C PHE A 67 9.63 2.67 0.34
N ALA A 68 10.20 2.43 1.52
CA ALA A 68 9.85 3.14 2.74
C ALA A 68 10.07 4.66 2.59
N PHE A 69 11.22 5.05 2.01
CA PHE A 69 11.59 6.44 1.82
C PHE A 69 10.69 7.12 0.79
N GLU A 70 10.36 6.44 -0.31
CA GLU A 70 9.42 6.92 -1.31
C GLU A 70 8.03 7.17 -0.70
N LEU A 71 7.49 6.20 0.07
CA LEU A 71 6.22 6.34 0.78
C LEU A 71 6.23 7.51 1.76
N CYS A 72 7.27 7.61 2.60
CA CYS A 72 7.42 8.71 3.57
C CYS A 72 7.53 10.08 2.90
N THR A 73 8.32 10.18 1.83
CA THR A 73 8.56 11.44 1.13
C THR A 73 7.29 11.97 0.48
N ILE A 74 6.48 11.08 -0.09
CA ILE A 74 5.23 11.44 -0.73
C ILE A 74 4.15 11.72 0.32
N ALA A 75 4.06 10.91 1.38
CA ALA A 75 3.15 11.15 2.49
C ALA A 75 3.44 12.48 3.21
N MET A 76 4.70 12.86 3.37
CA MET A 76 5.08 14.15 3.94
C MET A 76 4.68 15.34 3.08
N LYS A 77 4.60 15.19 1.76
CA LYS A 77 4.07 16.25 0.88
C LYS A 77 2.58 16.49 1.12
N GLU A 78 1.79 15.45 1.36
CA GLU A 78 0.40 15.61 1.80
C GLU A 78 0.33 16.25 3.20
N LYS A 79 1.25 15.91 4.11
CA LYS A 79 1.30 16.48 5.47
C LYS A 79 1.75 17.95 5.53
N LEU A 80 2.37 18.46 4.46
CA LEU A 80 2.80 19.85 4.31
C LEU A 80 1.74 20.75 3.66
N ALA A 81 0.60 20.20 3.25
CA ALA A 81 -0.55 20.96 2.79
C ALA A 81 -1.50 21.27 3.96
N ASP A 82 -1.05 22.09 4.91
CA ASP A 82 -1.89 22.92 5.78
C ASP A 82 -1.15 24.22 6.13
#